data_AF-A0A8J3YBJ9-F1
#
_entry.id   AF-A0A8J3YBJ9-F1
#
_cell.length_a   1.000
_cell.length_b   1.000
_cell.length_c   1.000
_cell.angle_alpha   90.00
_cell.angle_beta   90.00
_cell.angle_gamma   90.00
#
_symmetry.space_group_name_H-M   'P 1'
#
loop_
_entity.id
_entity.type
_entity.pdbx_description
1 polymer ?
#
loop_
_entity_poly.entity_id
_entity_poly.type
_entity_poly.pdbx_seq_one_letter_code
_entity_poly.pdbx_strand_id
1 'polypeptide(L)'
;MTEAITEPTLESRPCAHCGRPVPQRASAGRPFRYCRDNDGECQRASRNTRMRHRAAPGLAGQVARTWEVVDRLDQLVQTLTESLHDELSPAGVERQLAEIRAEAAQQAAAAHAERDEARRDADTARLAAAEAREAAAAADAQAAQARASADAAQAAARRDADARARADAERDAAQQAATAAQALREQADADRDAARRDAAGLRRERDDALRQLADATAAAAAARADAERATRSAADAIAQADRFRGEAGQARAAQQHAEQQAAARAAETADARERLAAAHTAREAAEAAAAAAAQDARRDAAAADRARRDADAAAARAGDLQARLDAARADAAHAADRVAQLSAQVSDLAGALARLAPPAPAPAAAPAAPAARGEAVTAP
;
A
#
# COMPACT_ATOMS: atom_id res chain seq x y z
N MET A 1 -3.44 -16.98 -172.10
CA MET A 1 -2.54 -17.98 -172.73
C MET A 1 -3.24 -19.32 -172.58
N THR A 2 -4.30 -19.55 -173.33
CA THR A 2 -4.29 -20.43 -174.53
C THR A 2 -3.72 -21.80 -174.20
N GLU A 3 -4.61 -22.68 -173.74
CA GLU A 3 -4.44 -24.13 -173.64
C GLU A 3 -3.82 -24.70 -174.92
N ALA A 4 -2.63 -25.27 -174.78
CA ALA A 4 -2.11 -26.23 -175.74
C ALA A 4 -2.57 -27.62 -175.28
N ILE A 5 -3.64 -28.12 -175.89
CA ILE A 5 -4.01 -29.53 -175.81
C ILE A 5 -2.94 -30.28 -176.62
N THR A 6 -1.91 -30.76 -175.93
CA THR A 6 -0.93 -31.69 -176.49
C THR A 6 -1.65 -33.01 -176.73
N GLU A 7 -1.86 -33.37 -178.00
CA GLU A 7 -2.34 -34.71 -178.37
C GLU A 7 -1.40 -35.76 -177.73
N PRO A 8 -1.93 -36.73 -176.95
CA PRO A 8 -1.08 -37.75 -176.36
C PRO A 8 -0.53 -38.62 -177.49
N THR A 9 0.77 -38.51 -177.76
CA THR A 9 1.52 -39.52 -178.50
C THR A 9 1.37 -40.85 -177.76
N LEU A 10 0.56 -41.75 -178.27
CA LEU A 10 0.38 -43.10 -177.72
C LEU A 10 1.73 -43.84 -177.84
N GLU A 11 2.51 -43.82 -176.76
CA GLU A 11 3.74 -44.59 -176.67
C GLU A 11 3.38 -46.07 -176.83
N SER A 12 3.84 -46.70 -177.92
CA SER A 12 3.57 -48.11 -178.18
C SER A 12 4.78 -48.95 -177.75
N ARG A 13 4.58 -49.96 -176.90
CA ARG A 13 5.64 -50.91 -176.52
C ARG A 13 5.39 -52.27 -177.17
N PRO A 14 6.43 -53.00 -177.60
CA PRO A 14 6.27 -54.32 -178.19
C PRO A 14 5.68 -55.31 -177.17
N CYS A 15 4.73 -56.12 -177.62
CA CYS A 15 4.15 -57.23 -176.85
C CYS A 15 5.24 -58.23 -176.46
N ALA A 16 5.30 -58.58 -175.18
CA ALA A 16 6.30 -59.51 -174.66
C ALA A 16 6.15 -60.96 -175.15
N HIS A 17 5.09 -61.28 -175.90
CA HIS A 17 4.91 -62.59 -176.51
C HIS A 17 5.14 -62.61 -178.03
N CYS A 18 4.52 -61.68 -178.77
CA CYS A 18 4.54 -61.68 -180.24
C CYS A 18 5.23 -60.46 -180.86
N GLY A 19 5.73 -59.52 -180.07
CA GLY A 19 6.44 -58.34 -180.55
C GLY A 19 5.58 -57.23 -181.18
N ARG A 20 4.26 -57.44 -181.41
CA ARG A 20 3.37 -56.40 -181.97
C ARG A 20 3.34 -55.14 -181.10
N PRO A 21 3.27 -53.93 -181.68
CA PRO A 21 3.15 -52.70 -180.93
C PRO A 21 1.82 -52.69 -180.16
N VAL A 22 1.90 -52.57 -178.84
CA VAL A 22 0.74 -52.48 -177.95
C VAL A 22 0.63 -51.03 -177.49
N PRO A 23 -0.46 -50.32 -177.82
CA PRO A 23 -0.66 -48.95 -177.37
C PRO A 23 -0.72 -48.93 -175.84
N GLN A 24 0.17 -48.15 -175.22
CA GLN A 24 0.15 -47.98 -173.78
C GLN A 24 -0.94 -46.99 -173.38
N ARG A 25 -1.46 -47.15 -172.16
CA ARG A 25 -2.34 -46.14 -171.57
C ARG A 25 -1.50 -44.95 -171.11
N ALA A 26 -2.00 -43.75 -171.33
CA ALA A 26 -1.36 -42.51 -170.88
C ALA A 26 -1.51 -42.26 -169.35
N SER A 27 -2.21 -43.12 -168.62
CA SER A 27 -2.52 -42.96 -167.19
C SER A 27 -1.69 -43.85 -166.26
N ALA A 28 -1.53 -43.40 -165.01
CA ALA A 28 -0.80 -44.11 -163.96
C ALA A 28 -1.34 -45.53 -163.73
N GLY A 29 -0.50 -46.54 -163.94
CA GLY A 29 -0.76 -47.95 -163.69
C GLY A 29 0.19 -48.87 -164.46
N ARG A 30 0.25 -50.16 -164.10
CA ARG A 30 1.19 -51.13 -164.70
C ARG A 30 1.12 -51.20 -166.25
N PRO A 31 2.17 -50.83 -166.98
CA PRO A 31 2.18 -50.86 -168.45
C PRO A 31 1.65 -52.18 -169.03
N PHE A 32 0.92 -52.08 -170.14
CA PHE A 32 0.41 -53.25 -170.86
C PHE A 32 1.59 -54.02 -171.47
N ARG A 33 1.81 -55.25 -170.98
CA ARG A 33 2.93 -56.10 -171.41
C ARG A 33 2.58 -57.03 -172.57
N TYR A 34 1.29 -57.22 -172.87
CA TYR A 34 0.79 -58.13 -173.91
C TYR A 34 -0.32 -57.45 -174.73
N CYS A 35 -0.51 -57.89 -175.98
CA CYS A 35 -1.61 -57.42 -176.84
C CYS A 35 -2.97 -57.72 -176.20
N ARG A 36 -3.89 -56.75 -176.25
CA ARG A 36 -5.27 -56.92 -175.79
C ARG A 36 -6.20 -57.34 -176.92
N ASP A 37 -5.85 -56.95 -178.13
CA ASP A 37 -6.63 -57.06 -179.38
C ASP A 37 -6.85 -58.51 -179.86
N ASN A 38 -6.32 -59.49 -179.12
CA ASN A 38 -6.38 -60.90 -179.45
C ASN A 38 -7.04 -61.72 -178.32
N ASP A 39 -8.04 -61.16 -177.64
CA ASP A 39 -8.76 -61.78 -176.50
C ASP A 39 -7.86 -62.31 -175.36
N GLY A 40 -6.71 -61.65 -175.17
CA GLY A 40 -5.71 -62.09 -174.20
C GLY A 40 -4.95 -63.36 -174.59
N GLU A 41 -5.04 -63.84 -175.84
CA GLU A 41 -4.29 -65.01 -176.33
C GLU A 41 -2.79 -64.90 -176.06
N CYS A 42 -2.17 -63.75 -176.33
CA CYS A 42 -0.74 -63.56 -176.06
C CYS A 42 -0.40 -63.68 -174.56
N GLN A 43 -1.31 -63.26 -173.67
CA GLN A 43 -1.14 -63.43 -172.23
C GLN A 43 -1.36 -64.89 -171.81
N ARG A 44 -2.38 -65.56 -172.36
CA ARG A 44 -2.68 -66.98 -172.12
C ARG A 44 -1.57 -67.90 -172.63
N ALA A 45 -1.08 -67.67 -173.85
CA ALA A 45 0.02 -68.39 -174.47
C ALA A 45 1.31 -68.22 -173.65
N SER A 46 1.67 -67.00 -173.25
CA SER A 46 2.80 -66.76 -172.35
C SER A 46 2.63 -67.44 -170.99
N ARG A 47 1.41 -67.52 -170.45
CA ARG A 47 1.10 -68.25 -169.20
C ARG A 47 1.25 -69.77 -169.39
N ASN A 48 0.75 -70.33 -170.48
CA ASN A 48 0.86 -71.74 -170.81
C ASN A 48 2.31 -72.16 -171.07
N THR A 49 3.08 -71.34 -171.81
CA THR A 49 4.52 -71.54 -172.00
C THR A 49 5.23 -71.59 -170.65
N ARG A 50 4.95 -70.66 -169.73
CA ARG A 50 5.50 -70.67 -168.37
C ARG A 50 5.09 -71.91 -167.56
N MET A 51 3.81 -72.29 -167.59
CA MET A 51 3.36 -73.52 -166.92
C MET A 51 4.04 -74.77 -167.47
N ARG A 52 4.19 -74.87 -168.80
CA ARG A 52 4.88 -75.99 -169.45
C ARG A 52 6.36 -76.03 -169.09
N HIS A 53 7.04 -74.89 -169.05
CA HIS A 53 8.43 -74.83 -168.61
C HIS A 53 8.61 -75.17 -167.12
N ARG A 54 7.66 -74.80 -166.25
CA ARG A 54 7.67 -75.22 -164.83
C ARG A 54 7.43 -76.71 -164.62
N ALA A 55 6.55 -77.29 -165.43
CA ALA A 55 6.12 -78.68 -165.32
C ALA A 55 7.01 -79.66 -166.13
N ALA A 56 8.00 -79.15 -166.88
CA ALA A 56 8.93 -79.97 -167.64
C ALA A 56 9.83 -80.78 -166.69
N PRO A 57 9.90 -82.13 -166.82
CA PRO A 57 10.81 -82.95 -166.03
C PRO A 57 12.28 -82.72 -166.46
N GLY A 58 13.21 -82.84 -165.51
CA GLY A 58 14.66 -82.75 -165.76
C GLY A 58 15.23 -81.33 -165.68
N LEU A 59 16.41 -81.14 -166.31
CA LEU A 59 17.24 -79.94 -166.22
C LEU A 59 16.49 -78.68 -166.66
N ALA A 60 15.64 -78.77 -167.68
CA ALA A 60 14.89 -77.63 -168.21
C ALA A 60 13.88 -77.03 -167.19
N GLY A 61 13.21 -77.88 -166.40
CA GLY A 61 12.30 -77.42 -165.35
C GLY A 61 13.03 -76.88 -164.10
N GLN A 62 14.20 -77.44 -163.78
CA GLN A 62 15.07 -76.86 -162.75
C GLN A 62 15.58 -75.48 -163.16
N VAL A 63 16.01 -75.31 -164.42
CA VAL A 63 16.42 -74.02 -164.99
C VAL A 63 15.25 -73.02 -164.99
N ALA A 64 14.03 -73.44 -165.31
CA ALA A 64 12.86 -72.56 -165.26
C ALA A 64 12.56 -72.08 -163.82
N ARG A 65 12.65 -72.95 -162.81
CA ARG A 65 12.45 -72.57 -161.41
C ARG A 65 13.56 -71.67 -160.88
N THR A 66 14.82 -71.91 -161.24
CA THR A 66 15.91 -71.00 -160.86
C THR A 66 15.73 -69.63 -161.50
N TRP A 67 15.26 -69.55 -162.75
CA TRP A 67 14.90 -68.27 -163.38
C TRP A 67 13.78 -67.51 -162.65
N GLU A 68 12.80 -68.19 -162.06
CA GLU A 68 11.76 -67.53 -161.25
C GLU A 68 12.28 -67.02 -159.91
N VAL A 69 13.21 -67.74 -159.28
CA VAL A 69 13.93 -67.24 -158.10
C VAL A 69 14.75 -66.01 -158.47
N VAL A 70 15.40 -66.00 -159.63
CA VAL A 70 16.12 -64.84 -160.15
C VAL A 70 15.17 -63.66 -160.36
N ASP A 71 14.00 -63.85 -160.97
CA ASP A 71 12.99 -62.78 -161.17
C ASP A 71 12.44 -62.24 -159.83
N ARG A 72 12.31 -63.10 -158.81
CA ARG A 72 11.89 -62.69 -157.46
C ARG A 72 13.00 -61.95 -156.71
N LEU A 73 14.25 -62.37 -156.88
CA LEU A 73 15.41 -61.65 -156.36
C LEU A 73 15.51 -60.28 -157.03
N ASP A 74 15.29 -60.19 -158.34
CA ASP A 74 15.27 -58.93 -159.08
C ASP A 74 14.17 -57.98 -158.56
N GLN A 75 12.96 -58.49 -158.31
CA GLN A 75 11.88 -57.70 -157.70
C GLN A 75 12.21 -57.24 -156.27
N LEU A 76 12.85 -58.09 -155.46
CA LEU A 76 13.30 -57.70 -154.11
C LEU A 76 14.42 -56.67 -154.16
N VAL A 77 15.38 -56.83 -155.07
CA VAL A 77 16.45 -55.85 -155.30
C VAL A 77 15.87 -54.54 -155.78
N GLN A 78 14.88 -54.55 -156.68
CA GLN A 78 14.20 -53.34 -157.13
C GLN A 78 13.48 -52.65 -155.95
N THR A 79 12.70 -53.39 -155.15
CA THR A 79 11.99 -52.83 -154.00
C THR A 79 12.96 -52.29 -152.94
N LEU A 80 14.05 -53.01 -152.68
CA LEU A 80 15.11 -52.56 -151.78
C LEU A 80 15.83 -51.35 -152.33
N THR A 81 16.07 -51.28 -153.64
CA THR A 81 16.71 -50.13 -154.28
C THR A 81 15.79 -48.92 -154.25
N GLU A 82 14.48 -49.08 -154.47
CA GLU A 82 13.49 -48.00 -154.36
C GLU A 82 13.37 -47.53 -152.91
N SER A 83 13.27 -48.42 -151.93
CA SER A 83 13.26 -48.05 -150.51
C SER A 83 14.57 -47.40 -150.05
N LEU A 84 15.72 -47.92 -150.52
CA LEU A 84 17.02 -47.34 -150.22
C LEU A 84 17.21 -46.00 -150.94
N HIS A 85 16.66 -45.82 -152.14
CA HIS A 85 16.63 -44.54 -152.82
C HIS A 85 15.69 -43.57 -152.12
N ASP A 86 14.53 -43.99 -151.62
CA ASP A 86 13.62 -43.13 -150.87
C ASP A 86 14.26 -42.65 -149.56
N GLU A 87 14.98 -43.52 -148.83
CA GLU A 87 15.64 -43.17 -147.57
C GLU A 87 17.00 -42.46 -147.76
N LEU A 88 17.80 -42.82 -148.78
CA LEU A 88 19.11 -42.20 -149.07
C LEU A 88 19.05 -41.09 -150.12
N SER A 89 17.89 -40.84 -150.73
CA SER A 89 17.71 -39.64 -151.55
C SER A 89 17.89 -38.40 -150.69
N PRO A 90 18.32 -37.28 -151.29
CA PRO A 90 18.39 -36.00 -150.57
C PRO A 90 17.07 -35.66 -149.86
N ALA A 91 15.92 -35.94 -150.46
CA ALA A 91 14.61 -35.68 -149.87
C ALA A 91 14.28 -36.57 -148.66
N GLY A 92 14.67 -37.86 -148.71
CA GLY A 92 14.52 -38.78 -147.58
C GLY A 92 15.35 -38.39 -146.37
N VAL A 93 16.62 -38.07 -146.59
CA VAL A 93 17.53 -37.59 -145.54
C VAL A 93 17.06 -36.25 -144.98
N GLU A 94 16.58 -35.33 -145.81
CA GLU A 94 16.00 -34.07 -145.34
C GLU A 94 14.75 -34.28 -144.47
N ARG A 95 13.89 -35.25 -144.82
CA ARG A 95 12.73 -35.64 -144.00
C ARG A 95 13.16 -36.21 -142.64
N GLN A 96 14.11 -37.15 -142.63
CA GLN A 96 14.65 -37.71 -141.38
C GLN A 96 15.32 -36.64 -140.51
N LEU A 97 16.12 -35.74 -141.12
CA LEU A 97 16.72 -34.63 -140.40
C LEU A 97 15.67 -33.64 -139.88
N ALA A 98 14.59 -33.40 -140.62
CA ALA A 98 13.48 -32.56 -140.16
C ALA A 98 12.74 -33.19 -138.98
N GLU A 99 12.50 -34.51 -139.01
CA GLU A 99 11.92 -35.27 -137.90
C GLU A 99 12.81 -35.22 -136.65
N ILE A 100 14.10 -35.53 -136.78
CA ILE A 100 15.07 -35.44 -135.67
C ILE A 100 15.14 -34.00 -135.13
N ARG A 101 15.12 -32.98 -136.00
CA ARG A 101 15.08 -31.57 -135.57
C ARG A 101 13.79 -31.23 -134.84
N ALA A 102 12.65 -31.77 -135.27
CA ALA A 102 11.37 -31.57 -134.61
C ALA A 102 11.35 -32.24 -133.23
N GLU A 103 11.82 -33.49 -133.12
CA GLU A 103 11.97 -34.20 -131.84
C GLU A 103 12.93 -33.47 -130.90
N ALA A 104 14.09 -33.03 -131.39
CA ALA A 104 15.04 -32.26 -130.61
C ALA A 104 14.45 -30.91 -130.15
N ALA A 105 13.68 -30.23 -131.01
CA ALA A 105 12.98 -29.00 -130.64
C ALA A 105 11.90 -29.25 -129.58
N GLN A 106 11.16 -30.36 -129.66
CA GLN A 106 10.19 -30.77 -128.65
C GLN A 106 10.85 -31.09 -127.30
N GLN A 107 11.96 -31.84 -127.31
CA GLN A 107 12.73 -32.13 -126.10
C GLN A 107 13.31 -30.86 -125.46
N ALA A 108 13.83 -29.94 -126.27
CA ALA A 108 14.33 -28.65 -125.78
C ALA A 108 13.20 -27.80 -125.17
N ALA A 109 12.03 -27.77 -125.81
CA ALA A 109 10.86 -27.07 -125.28
C ALA A 109 10.39 -27.68 -123.95
N ALA A 110 10.35 -29.02 -123.84
CA ALA A 110 10.01 -29.72 -122.60
C ALA A 110 11.02 -29.40 -121.48
N ALA A 111 12.32 -29.49 -121.76
CA ALA A 111 13.36 -29.15 -120.78
C ALA A 111 13.31 -27.69 -120.33
N HIS A 112 12.95 -26.75 -121.22
CA HIS A 112 12.73 -25.36 -120.85
C HIS A 112 11.48 -25.18 -119.98
N ALA A 113 10.38 -25.87 -120.30
CA ALA A 113 9.17 -25.84 -119.49
C ALA A 113 9.43 -26.38 -118.06
N GLU A 114 10.11 -27.53 -117.94
CA GLU A 114 10.49 -28.12 -116.64
C GLU A 114 11.42 -27.20 -115.85
N ARG A 115 12.43 -26.59 -116.49
CA ARG A 115 13.32 -25.63 -115.83
C ARG A 115 12.55 -24.41 -115.32
N ASP A 116 11.64 -23.88 -116.12
CA ASP A 116 10.88 -22.69 -115.75
C ASP A 116 9.84 -22.99 -114.65
N GLU A 117 9.27 -24.20 -114.63
CA GLU A 117 8.46 -24.72 -113.52
C GLU A 117 9.28 -24.88 -112.24
N ALA A 118 10.42 -25.56 -112.31
CA ALA A 118 11.33 -25.71 -111.17
C ALA A 118 11.81 -24.35 -110.61
N ARG A 119 11.99 -23.34 -111.48
CA ARG A 119 12.30 -21.97 -111.05
C ARG A 119 11.13 -21.32 -110.31
N ARG A 120 9.90 -21.44 -110.80
CA ARG A 120 8.70 -20.92 -110.12
C ARG A 120 8.48 -21.61 -108.77
N ASP A 121 8.70 -22.91 -108.69
CA ASP A 121 8.60 -23.67 -107.45
C ASP A 121 9.66 -23.23 -106.44
N ALA A 122 10.91 -23.02 -106.89
CA ALA A 122 11.99 -22.52 -106.05
C ALA A 122 11.70 -21.10 -105.53
N ASP A 123 11.16 -20.21 -106.36
CA ASP A 123 10.79 -18.85 -105.96
C ASP A 123 9.60 -18.88 -104.98
N THR A 124 8.60 -19.73 -105.21
CA THR A 124 7.46 -19.95 -104.28
C THR A 124 7.94 -20.48 -102.93
N ALA A 125 8.83 -21.48 -102.93
CA ALA A 125 9.41 -22.04 -101.71
C ALA A 125 10.25 -21.02 -100.94
N ARG A 126 10.98 -20.14 -101.64
CA ARG A 126 11.75 -19.04 -101.03
C ARG A 126 10.84 -18.01 -100.36
N LEU A 127 9.73 -17.63 -101.02
CA LEU A 127 8.75 -16.71 -100.45
C LEU A 127 8.10 -17.32 -99.20
N ALA A 128 7.62 -18.58 -99.29
CA ALA A 128 7.05 -19.28 -98.15
C ALA A 128 8.04 -19.41 -96.97
N ALA A 129 9.32 -19.66 -97.25
CA ALA A 129 10.36 -19.69 -96.22
C ALA A 129 10.65 -18.31 -95.61
N ALA A 130 10.54 -17.23 -96.39
CA ALA A 130 10.67 -15.87 -95.87
C ALA A 130 9.49 -15.53 -94.95
N GLU A 131 8.26 -15.79 -95.39
CA GLU A 131 7.04 -15.59 -94.58
C GLU A 131 7.09 -16.41 -93.28
N ALA A 132 7.52 -17.67 -93.34
CA ALA A 132 7.66 -18.52 -92.16
C ALA A 132 8.70 -17.97 -91.16
N ARG A 133 9.80 -17.39 -91.64
CA ARG A 133 10.82 -16.75 -90.78
C ARG A 133 10.30 -15.47 -90.15
N GLU A 134 9.57 -14.66 -90.90
CA GLU A 134 8.94 -13.44 -90.37
C GLU A 134 7.88 -13.77 -89.32
N ALA A 135 7.05 -14.79 -89.57
CA ALA A 135 6.06 -15.26 -88.61
C ALA A 135 6.72 -15.81 -87.32
N ALA A 136 7.81 -16.57 -87.45
CA ALA A 136 8.57 -17.06 -86.29
C ALA A 136 9.19 -15.91 -85.48
N ALA A 137 9.80 -14.93 -86.16
CA ALA A 137 10.37 -13.76 -85.50
C ALA A 137 9.29 -12.92 -84.79
N ALA A 138 8.10 -12.77 -85.39
CA ALA A 138 6.97 -12.09 -84.78
C ALA A 138 6.46 -12.85 -83.54
N ALA A 139 6.37 -14.18 -83.60
CA ALA A 139 5.97 -15.02 -82.47
C ALA A 139 6.97 -14.93 -81.31
N ASP A 140 8.28 -14.95 -81.61
CA ASP A 140 9.33 -14.78 -80.60
C ASP A 140 9.29 -13.40 -79.95
N ALA A 141 9.06 -12.33 -80.74
CA ALA A 141 8.90 -10.98 -80.21
C ALA A 141 7.67 -10.86 -79.29
N GLN A 142 6.54 -11.46 -79.69
CA GLN A 142 5.33 -11.50 -78.86
C GLN A 142 5.56 -12.30 -77.56
N ALA A 143 6.25 -13.43 -77.63
CA ALA A 143 6.59 -14.23 -76.46
C ALA A 143 7.54 -13.48 -75.51
N ALA A 144 8.53 -12.77 -76.04
CA ALA A 144 9.43 -11.93 -75.25
C ALA A 144 8.69 -10.77 -74.58
N GLN A 145 7.79 -10.10 -75.31
CA GLN A 145 6.95 -9.04 -74.75
C GLN A 145 6.02 -9.57 -73.65
N ALA A 146 5.40 -10.74 -73.86
CA ALA A 146 4.55 -11.38 -72.87
C ALA A 146 5.33 -11.70 -71.58
N ARG A 147 6.54 -12.27 -71.70
CA ARG A 147 7.42 -12.53 -70.55
C ARG A 147 7.80 -11.24 -69.81
N ALA A 148 8.23 -10.21 -70.53
CA ALA A 148 8.56 -8.92 -69.94
C ALA A 148 7.36 -8.29 -69.20
N SER A 149 6.16 -8.41 -69.76
CA SER A 149 4.93 -7.93 -69.11
C SER A 149 4.59 -8.72 -67.84
N ALA A 150 4.80 -10.05 -67.86
CA ALA A 150 4.58 -10.91 -66.70
C ALA A 150 5.59 -10.61 -65.58
N ASP A 151 6.86 -10.43 -65.92
CA ASP A 151 7.92 -10.05 -64.97
C ASP A 151 7.63 -8.68 -64.34
N ALA A 152 7.19 -7.70 -65.15
CA ALA A 152 6.81 -6.38 -64.67
C ALA A 152 5.59 -6.44 -63.73
N ALA A 153 4.57 -7.24 -64.08
CA ALA A 153 3.39 -7.45 -63.24
C ALA A 153 3.76 -8.15 -61.92
N GLN A 154 4.63 -9.16 -61.95
CA GLN A 154 5.12 -9.83 -60.75
C GLN A 154 5.93 -8.89 -59.86
N ALA A 155 6.79 -8.05 -60.43
CA ALA A 155 7.55 -7.05 -59.69
C ALA A 155 6.63 -6.00 -59.06
N ALA A 156 5.57 -5.56 -59.75
CA ALA A 156 4.56 -4.67 -59.20
C ALA A 156 3.80 -5.33 -58.03
N ALA A 157 3.34 -6.57 -58.20
CA ALA A 157 2.66 -7.31 -57.15
C ALA A 157 3.53 -7.50 -55.89
N ARG A 158 4.84 -7.74 -56.04
CA ARG A 158 5.78 -7.81 -54.91
C ARG A 158 5.90 -6.46 -54.20
N ARG A 159 6.05 -5.36 -54.94
CA ARG A 159 6.12 -4.01 -54.34
C ARG A 159 4.83 -3.67 -53.57
N ASP A 160 3.68 -4.05 -54.11
CA ASP A 160 2.38 -3.83 -53.45
C ASP A 160 2.24 -4.70 -52.19
N ALA A 161 2.69 -5.95 -52.23
CA ALA A 161 2.72 -6.83 -51.07
C ALA A 161 3.65 -6.27 -49.97
N ASP A 162 4.84 -5.81 -50.33
CA ASP A 162 5.78 -5.19 -49.39
C ASP A 162 5.23 -3.88 -48.81
N ALA A 163 4.53 -3.08 -49.62
CA ALA A 163 3.89 -1.85 -49.17
C ALA A 163 2.75 -2.14 -48.18
N ARG A 164 1.93 -3.16 -48.44
CA ARG A 164 0.89 -3.61 -47.51
C ARG A 164 1.50 -4.13 -46.20
N ALA A 165 2.54 -4.96 -46.28
CA ALA A 165 3.22 -5.48 -45.10
C ALA A 165 3.82 -4.34 -44.23
N ARG A 166 4.42 -3.32 -44.85
CA ARG A 166 4.88 -2.11 -44.14
C ARG A 166 3.73 -1.34 -43.48
N ALA A 167 2.64 -1.11 -44.21
CA ALA A 167 1.48 -0.41 -43.67
C ALA A 167 0.84 -1.19 -42.49
N ASP A 168 0.78 -2.52 -42.58
CA ASP A 168 0.27 -3.38 -41.51
C ASP A 168 1.17 -3.29 -40.26
N ALA A 169 2.49 -3.38 -40.45
CA ALA A 169 3.45 -3.23 -39.35
C ALA A 169 3.39 -1.84 -38.69
N GLU A 170 3.21 -0.77 -39.48
CA GLU A 170 3.02 0.60 -38.96
C GLU A 170 1.72 0.72 -38.14
N ARG A 171 0.61 0.11 -38.59
CA ARG A 171 -0.65 0.08 -37.83
C ARG A 171 -0.51 -0.68 -36.53
N ASP A 172 0.14 -1.84 -36.54
CA ASP A 172 0.35 -2.65 -35.34
C ASP A 172 1.23 -1.91 -34.32
N ALA A 173 2.29 -1.25 -34.78
CA ALA A 173 3.14 -0.41 -33.94
C ALA A 173 2.36 0.78 -33.35
N ALA A 174 1.51 1.44 -34.14
CA ALA A 174 0.66 2.52 -33.67
C ALA A 174 -0.37 2.04 -32.62
N GLN A 175 -0.97 0.86 -32.82
CA GLN A 175 -1.91 0.27 -31.86
C GLN A 175 -1.23 -0.11 -30.54
N GLN A 176 -0.02 -0.68 -30.61
CA GLN A 176 0.78 -0.99 -29.42
C GLN A 176 1.15 0.29 -28.66
N ALA A 177 1.59 1.33 -29.37
CA ALA A 177 1.90 2.62 -28.77
C ALA A 177 0.67 3.28 -28.12
N ALA A 178 -0.50 3.22 -28.77
CA ALA A 178 -1.75 3.72 -28.21
C ALA A 178 -2.15 2.96 -26.94
N THR A 179 -2.04 1.62 -26.94
CA THR A 179 -2.33 0.77 -25.79
C THR A 179 -1.37 1.07 -24.62
N ALA A 180 -0.07 1.19 -24.89
CA ALA A 180 0.92 1.57 -23.87
C ALA A 180 0.64 2.97 -23.30
N ALA A 181 0.28 3.94 -24.15
CA ALA A 181 -0.08 5.29 -23.71
C ALA A 181 -1.39 5.32 -22.90
N GLN A 182 -2.33 4.40 -23.14
CA GLN A 182 -3.52 4.25 -22.32
C GLN A 182 -3.17 3.65 -20.94
N ALA A 183 -2.37 2.58 -20.91
CA ALA A 183 -1.93 1.97 -19.66
C ALA A 183 -1.17 2.95 -18.75
N LEU A 184 -0.29 3.78 -19.33
CA LEU A 184 0.42 4.83 -18.59
C LEU A 184 -0.53 5.91 -18.03
N ARG A 185 -1.63 6.22 -18.74
CA ARG A 185 -2.65 7.16 -18.25
C ARG A 185 -3.45 6.58 -17.09
N GLU A 186 -3.89 5.33 -17.22
CA GLU A 186 -4.60 4.61 -16.16
C GLU A 186 -3.72 4.48 -14.90
N GLN A 187 -2.43 4.18 -15.07
CA GLN A 187 -1.47 4.16 -13.97
C GLN A 187 -1.30 5.54 -13.32
N ALA A 188 -1.11 6.60 -14.11
CA ALA A 188 -0.99 7.96 -13.58
C ALA A 188 -2.24 8.42 -12.82
N ASP A 189 -3.44 8.03 -13.29
CA ASP A 189 -4.69 8.29 -12.60
C ASP A 189 -4.78 7.53 -11.27
N ALA A 190 -4.39 6.26 -11.24
CA ALA A 190 -4.34 5.44 -10.03
C ALA A 190 -3.34 6.00 -9.00
N ASP A 191 -2.15 6.39 -9.44
CA ASP A 191 -1.11 7.01 -8.61
C ASP A 191 -1.58 8.35 -8.02
N ARG A 192 -2.23 9.18 -8.84
CA ARG A 192 -2.83 10.44 -8.37
C ARG A 192 -3.89 10.19 -7.31
N ASP A 193 -4.76 9.20 -7.50
CA ASP A 193 -5.82 8.91 -6.54
C ASP A 193 -5.27 8.26 -5.26
N ALA A 194 -4.20 7.46 -5.35
CA ALA A 194 -3.45 6.99 -4.19
C ALA A 194 -2.85 8.18 -3.41
N ALA A 195 -2.13 9.08 -4.08
CA ALA A 195 -1.55 10.26 -3.45
C ALA A 195 -2.62 11.17 -2.79
N ARG A 196 -3.82 11.28 -3.40
CA ARG A 196 -4.95 12.01 -2.80
C ARG A 196 -5.47 11.34 -1.54
N ARG A 197 -5.59 10.01 -1.51
CA ARG A 197 -6.01 9.26 -0.33
C ARG A 197 -4.99 9.40 0.80
N ASP A 198 -3.70 9.29 0.48
CA ASP A 198 -2.61 9.44 1.44
C ASP A 198 -2.59 10.86 2.03
N ALA A 199 -2.70 11.88 1.18
CA ALA A 199 -2.79 13.28 1.64
C ALA A 199 -4.03 13.54 2.51
N ALA A 200 -5.17 12.88 2.22
CA ALA A 200 -6.35 12.95 3.08
C ALA A 200 -6.15 12.22 4.41
N GLY A 201 -5.42 11.09 4.42
CA GLY A 201 -5.00 10.37 5.62
C GLY A 201 -4.12 11.24 6.53
N LEU A 202 -3.03 11.78 5.98
CA LEU A 202 -2.11 12.67 6.71
C LEU A 202 -2.81 13.92 7.27
N ARG A 203 -3.80 14.48 6.55
CA ARG A 203 -4.60 15.59 7.09
C ARG A 203 -5.44 15.17 8.30
N ARG A 204 -6.06 13.99 8.27
CA ARG A 204 -6.82 13.47 9.42
C ARG A 204 -5.90 13.22 10.61
N GLU A 205 -4.75 12.57 10.40
CA GLU A 205 -3.75 12.33 11.45
C GLU A 205 -3.25 13.64 12.07
N ARG A 206 -2.98 14.67 11.25
CA ARG A 206 -2.64 16.00 11.74
C ARG A 206 -3.77 16.60 12.58
N ASP A 207 -5.01 16.53 12.11
CA ASP A 207 -6.15 17.09 12.83
C ASP A 207 -6.42 16.36 14.15
N ASP A 208 -6.21 15.04 14.18
CA ASP A 208 -6.23 14.22 15.40
C ASP A 208 -5.11 14.62 16.37
N ALA A 209 -3.88 14.78 15.87
CA ALA A 209 -2.75 15.23 16.68
C ALA A 209 -2.97 16.64 17.26
N LEU A 210 -3.56 17.55 16.49
CA LEU A 210 -3.93 18.89 16.97
C LEU A 210 -5.03 18.83 18.03
N ARG A 211 -6.04 17.97 17.88
CA ARG A 211 -7.05 17.71 18.92
C ARG A 211 -6.41 17.17 20.20
N GLN A 212 -5.57 16.15 20.10
CA GLN A 212 -4.86 15.57 21.24
C GLN A 212 -3.98 16.60 21.96
N LEU A 213 -3.30 17.49 21.21
CA LEU A 213 -2.51 18.57 21.78
C LEU A 213 -3.40 19.59 22.52
N ALA A 214 -4.55 19.94 21.96
CA ALA A 214 -5.52 20.83 22.61
C ALA A 214 -6.07 20.21 23.90
N ASP A 215 -6.44 18.93 23.87
CA ASP A 215 -6.93 18.19 25.03
C ASP A 215 -5.85 18.08 26.13
N ALA A 216 -4.60 17.76 25.76
CA ALA A 216 -3.48 17.73 26.68
C ALA A 216 -3.20 19.11 27.30
N THR A 217 -3.31 20.18 26.51
CA THR A 217 -3.15 21.56 27.00
C THR A 217 -4.25 21.95 27.98
N ALA A 218 -5.51 21.59 27.68
CA ALA A 218 -6.65 21.81 28.57
C ALA A 218 -6.52 21.00 29.87
N ALA A 219 -6.11 19.73 29.80
CA ALA A 219 -5.84 18.89 30.96
C ALA A 219 -4.70 19.47 31.83
N ALA A 220 -3.62 19.95 31.22
CA ALA A 220 -2.53 20.61 31.95
C ALA A 220 -2.99 21.90 32.64
N ALA A 221 -3.82 22.72 31.99
CA ALA A 221 -4.39 23.92 32.59
C ALA A 221 -5.32 23.59 33.76
N ALA A 222 -6.18 22.56 33.62
CA ALA A 222 -7.03 22.08 34.70
C ALA A 222 -6.20 21.59 35.89
N ALA A 223 -5.17 20.77 35.65
CA ALA A 223 -4.27 20.27 36.68
C ALA A 223 -3.54 21.41 37.42
N ARG A 224 -3.12 22.47 36.71
CA ARG A 224 -2.55 23.68 37.34
C ARG A 224 -3.56 24.39 38.23
N ALA A 225 -4.80 24.57 37.76
CA ALA A 225 -5.85 25.20 38.55
C ALA A 225 -6.22 24.38 39.79
N ASP A 226 -6.24 23.04 39.69
CA ASP A 226 -6.41 22.13 40.83
C ASP A 226 -5.26 22.24 41.82
N ALA A 227 -4.01 22.26 41.34
CA ALA A 227 -2.83 22.46 42.19
C ALA A 227 -2.91 23.80 42.94
N GLU A 228 -3.27 24.89 42.26
CA GLU A 228 -3.47 26.20 42.91
C GLU A 228 -4.60 26.18 43.95
N ARG A 229 -5.73 25.50 43.65
CA ARG A 229 -6.82 25.31 44.62
C ARG A 229 -6.34 24.53 45.84
N ALA A 230 -5.59 23.45 45.65
CA ALA A 230 -5.03 22.66 46.73
C ALA A 230 -4.03 23.48 47.57
N THR A 231 -3.17 24.29 46.94
CA THR A 231 -2.26 25.20 47.64
C THR A 231 -3.01 26.25 48.46
N ARG A 232 -4.06 26.88 47.91
CA ARG A 232 -4.91 27.83 48.65
C ARG A 232 -5.61 27.14 49.83
N SER A 233 -6.22 25.98 49.61
CA SER A 233 -6.86 25.21 50.67
C SER A 233 -5.88 24.79 51.76
N ALA A 234 -4.65 24.43 51.41
CA ALA A 234 -3.61 24.11 52.38
C ALA A 234 -3.18 25.36 53.17
N ALA A 235 -3.04 26.51 52.53
CA ALA A 235 -2.74 27.77 53.19
C ALA A 235 -3.86 28.20 54.16
N ASP A 236 -5.12 28.06 53.74
CA ASP A 236 -6.29 28.33 54.59
C ASP A 236 -6.34 27.40 55.81
N ALA A 237 -6.04 26.10 55.62
CA ALA A 237 -5.95 25.13 56.70
C ALA A 237 -4.81 25.45 57.68
N ILE A 238 -3.65 25.88 57.18
CA ILE A 238 -2.53 26.34 58.03
C ILE A 238 -2.95 27.59 58.83
N ALA A 239 -3.56 28.59 58.17
CA ALA A 239 -4.04 29.79 58.83
C ALA A 239 -5.12 29.48 59.90
N GLN A 240 -6.00 28.52 59.61
CA GLN A 240 -6.98 28.05 60.59
C GLN A 240 -6.31 27.32 61.77
N ALA A 241 -5.31 26.48 61.50
CA ALA A 241 -4.53 25.81 62.55
C ALA A 241 -3.72 26.81 63.40
N ASP A 242 -3.21 27.89 62.81
CA ASP A 242 -2.54 28.98 63.53
C ASP A 242 -3.54 29.76 64.40
N ARG A 243 -4.75 30.06 63.89
CA ARG A 243 -5.84 30.63 64.70
C ARG A 243 -6.19 29.75 65.88
N PHE A 244 -6.42 28.45 65.68
CA PHE A 244 -6.70 27.51 66.77
C PHE A 244 -5.54 27.40 67.76
N ARG A 245 -4.29 27.44 67.29
CA ARG A 245 -3.12 27.50 68.19
C ARG A 245 -3.10 28.80 69.00
N GLY A 246 -3.43 29.92 68.39
CA GLY A 246 -3.56 31.22 69.04
C GLY A 246 -4.67 31.24 70.10
N GLU A 247 -5.88 30.79 69.75
CA GLU A 247 -7.03 30.64 70.65
C GLU A 247 -6.72 29.67 71.80
N ALA A 248 -6.10 28.53 71.52
CA ALA A 248 -5.66 27.59 72.56
C ALA A 248 -4.59 28.21 73.47
N GLY A 249 -3.70 29.05 72.93
CA GLY A 249 -2.75 29.83 73.71
C GLY A 249 -3.44 30.84 74.62
N GLN A 250 -4.42 31.58 74.10
CA GLN A 250 -5.23 32.52 74.87
C GLN A 250 -6.06 31.82 75.95
N ALA A 251 -6.68 30.68 75.64
CA ALA A 251 -7.43 29.87 76.60
C ALA A 251 -6.53 29.36 77.73
N ARG A 252 -5.32 28.89 77.42
CA ARG A 252 -4.33 28.51 78.44
C ARG A 252 -3.88 29.69 79.29
N ALA A 253 -3.64 30.86 78.70
CA ALA A 253 -3.28 32.07 79.44
C ALA A 253 -4.44 32.53 80.35
N ALA A 254 -5.68 32.48 79.86
CA ALA A 254 -6.87 32.78 80.64
C ALA A 254 -7.07 31.77 81.78
N GLN A 255 -6.84 30.49 81.53
CA GLN A 255 -6.85 29.45 82.56
C GLN A 255 -5.77 29.72 83.61
N GLN A 256 -4.53 29.98 83.22
CA GLN A 256 -3.45 30.33 84.15
C GLN A 256 -3.78 31.58 84.97
N HIS A 257 -4.36 32.60 84.34
CA HIS A 257 -4.81 33.80 85.04
C HIS A 257 -5.96 33.50 86.01
N ALA A 258 -6.91 32.65 85.65
CA ALA A 258 -7.98 32.19 86.53
C ALA A 258 -7.44 31.35 87.70
N GLU A 259 -6.44 30.49 87.47
CA GLU A 259 -5.74 29.73 88.50
C GLU A 259 -4.97 30.66 89.46
N GLN A 260 -4.27 31.68 88.93
CA GLN A 260 -3.61 32.70 89.76
C GLN A 260 -4.63 33.50 90.60
N GLN A 261 -5.78 33.87 90.01
CA GLN A 261 -6.86 34.52 90.76
C GLN A 261 -7.47 33.60 91.82
N ALA A 262 -7.65 32.31 91.51
CA ALA A 262 -8.14 31.33 92.48
C ALA A 262 -7.13 31.10 93.61
N ALA A 263 -5.84 31.06 93.31
CA ALA A 263 -4.76 30.96 94.29
C ALA A 263 -4.68 32.22 95.17
N ALA A 264 -4.83 33.42 94.59
CA ALA A 264 -4.90 34.68 95.33
C ALA A 264 -6.12 34.71 96.27
N ARG A 265 -7.30 34.31 95.79
CA ARG A 265 -8.50 34.18 96.64
C ARG A 265 -8.34 33.13 97.73
N ALA A 266 -7.67 32.01 97.44
CA ALA A 266 -7.37 30.99 98.43
C ALA A 266 -6.44 31.54 99.53
N ALA A 267 -5.41 32.30 99.16
CA ALA A 267 -4.52 32.98 100.10
C ALA A 267 -5.25 34.04 100.95
N GLU A 268 -6.13 34.84 100.34
CA GLU A 268 -6.98 35.80 101.06
C GLU A 268 -7.93 35.10 102.05
N THR A 269 -8.53 33.97 101.67
CA THR A 269 -9.35 33.18 102.59
C THR A 269 -8.56 32.51 103.71
N ALA A 270 -7.30 32.15 103.46
CA ALA A 270 -6.39 31.63 104.48
C ALA A 270 -6.02 32.73 105.49
N ASP A 271 -5.64 33.92 105.00
CA ASP A 271 -5.35 35.09 105.85
C ASP A 271 -6.58 35.51 106.68
N ALA A 272 -7.77 35.50 106.08
CA ALA A 272 -9.02 35.77 106.81
C ALA A 272 -9.32 34.73 107.91
N ARG A 273 -9.04 33.45 107.66
CA ARG A 273 -9.18 32.37 108.65
C ARG A 273 -8.17 32.51 109.78
N GLU A 274 -6.93 32.89 109.47
CA GLU A 274 -5.88 33.12 110.47
C GLU A 274 -6.21 34.33 111.36
N ARG A 275 -6.72 35.41 110.78
CA ARG A 275 -7.23 36.58 111.54
C ARG A 275 -8.42 36.24 112.43
N LEU A 276 -9.34 35.39 111.97
CA LEU A 276 -10.47 34.90 112.78
C LEU A 276 -9.99 33.99 113.92
N ALA A 277 -9.03 33.10 113.66
CA ALA A 277 -8.45 32.24 114.69
C ALA A 277 -7.71 33.08 115.76
N ALA A 278 -6.94 34.09 115.35
CA ALA A 278 -6.26 35.02 116.24
C ALA A 278 -7.24 35.87 117.07
N ALA A 279 -8.36 36.30 116.48
CA ALA A 279 -9.42 36.99 117.21
C ALA A 279 -10.12 36.08 118.23
N HIS A 280 -10.29 34.80 117.92
CA HIS A 280 -10.85 33.81 118.85
C HIS A 280 -9.91 33.56 120.05
N THR A 281 -8.60 33.41 119.79
CA THR A 281 -7.61 33.24 120.86
C THR A 281 -7.48 34.49 121.73
N ALA A 282 -7.54 35.69 121.14
CA ALA A 282 -7.52 36.95 121.89
C ALA A 282 -8.76 37.10 122.79
N ARG A 283 -9.92 36.64 122.33
CA ARG A 283 -11.15 36.65 123.13
C ARG A 283 -11.10 35.65 124.29
N GLU A 284 -10.62 34.42 124.05
CA GLU A 284 -10.45 33.41 125.08
C GLU A 284 -9.42 33.84 126.16
N ALA A 285 -8.33 34.51 125.75
CA ALA A 285 -7.36 35.08 126.68
C ALA A 285 -7.94 36.22 127.53
N ALA A 286 -8.81 37.07 126.95
CA ALA A 286 -9.50 38.13 127.68
C ALA A 286 -10.57 37.58 128.67
N GLU A 287 -11.29 36.52 128.29
CA GLU A 287 -12.27 35.85 129.15
C GLU A 287 -11.58 35.10 130.31
N ALA A 288 -10.42 34.48 130.08
CA ALA A 288 -9.60 33.86 131.11
C ALA A 288 -9.00 34.88 132.10
N ALA A 289 -8.54 36.05 131.60
CA ALA A 289 -8.04 37.14 132.44
C ALA A 289 -9.15 37.76 133.31
N ALA A 290 -10.37 37.91 132.78
CA ALA A 290 -11.53 38.39 133.53
C ALA A 290 -11.99 37.38 134.60
N ALA A 291 -11.89 36.07 134.34
CA ALA A 291 -12.20 35.03 135.31
C ALA A 291 -11.18 34.96 136.46
N ALA A 292 -9.89 35.19 136.17
CA ALA A 292 -8.82 35.27 137.18
C ALA A 292 -9.00 36.49 138.09
N ALA A 293 -9.26 37.68 137.51
CA ALA A 293 -9.50 38.90 138.28
C ALA A 293 -10.75 38.80 139.18
N ALA A 294 -11.79 38.07 138.75
CA ALA A 294 -12.98 37.82 139.56
C ALA A 294 -12.74 36.81 140.71
N GLN A 295 -11.79 35.89 140.56
CA GLN A 295 -11.39 34.97 141.63
C GLN A 295 -10.52 35.67 142.69
N ASP A 296 -9.64 36.57 142.29
CA ASP A 296 -8.80 37.33 143.23
C ASP A 296 -9.63 38.33 144.05
N ALA A 297 -10.58 39.04 143.41
CA ALA A 297 -11.52 39.91 144.12
C ALA A 297 -12.39 39.16 145.16
N ARG A 298 -12.73 37.88 144.91
CA ARG A 298 -13.47 37.03 145.85
C ARG A 298 -12.59 36.55 147.01
N ARG A 299 -11.30 36.32 146.78
CA ARG A 299 -10.34 35.95 147.82
C ARG A 299 -10.06 37.13 148.76
N ASP A 300 -9.94 38.33 148.21
CA ASP A 300 -9.71 39.55 148.98
C ASP A 300 -10.93 39.95 149.83
N ALA A 301 -12.14 39.81 149.28
CA ALA A 301 -13.38 40.03 150.04
C ALA A 301 -13.53 39.04 151.21
N ALA A 302 -13.18 37.76 151.01
CA ALA A 302 -13.23 36.75 152.07
C ALA A 302 -12.13 36.94 153.13
N ALA A 303 -10.99 37.52 152.77
CA ALA A 303 -9.92 37.89 153.71
C ALA A 303 -10.32 39.10 154.57
N ALA A 304 -10.95 40.11 153.98
CA ALA A 304 -11.45 41.29 154.70
C ALA A 304 -12.58 40.96 155.69
N ASP A 305 -13.46 40.02 155.34
CA ASP A 305 -14.54 39.56 156.22
C ASP A 305 -14.04 38.75 157.42
N ARG A 306 -12.97 37.97 157.26
CA ARG A 306 -12.31 37.25 158.37
C ARG A 306 -11.63 38.22 159.33
N ALA A 307 -10.90 39.20 158.79
CA ALA A 307 -10.24 40.22 159.61
C ALA A 307 -11.23 41.06 160.46
N ARG A 308 -12.43 41.35 159.94
CA ARG A 308 -13.48 42.05 160.72
C ARG A 308 -14.02 41.21 161.87
N ARG A 309 -14.32 39.93 161.64
CA ARG A 309 -14.83 39.02 162.68
C ARG A 309 -13.81 38.80 163.80
N ASP A 310 -12.52 38.74 163.45
CA ASP A 310 -11.45 38.60 164.44
C ASP A 310 -11.26 39.88 165.27
N ALA A 311 -11.43 41.06 164.67
CA ALA A 311 -11.43 42.34 165.37
C ALA A 311 -12.62 42.49 166.32
N ASP A 312 -13.83 42.08 165.91
CA ASP A 312 -15.03 42.11 166.75
C ASP A 312 -14.91 41.12 167.94
N ALA A 313 -14.33 39.94 167.70
CA ALA A 313 -14.05 38.97 168.75
C ALA A 313 -12.94 39.43 169.71
N ALA A 314 -11.97 40.22 169.25
CA ALA A 314 -10.95 40.85 170.09
C ALA A 314 -11.54 42.00 170.94
N ALA A 315 -12.43 42.81 170.37
CA ALA A 315 -13.13 43.88 171.08
C ALA A 315 -14.06 43.34 172.17
N ALA A 316 -14.78 42.25 171.91
CA ALA A 316 -15.61 41.58 172.92
C ALA A 316 -14.78 41.00 174.09
N ARG A 317 -13.61 40.43 173.80
CA ARG A 317 -12.68 39.91 174.82
C ARG A 317 -12.04 41.02 175.65
N ALA A 318 -11.75 42.17 175.04
CA ALA A 318 -11.27 43.35 175.77
C ALA A 318 -12.35 43.94 176.69
N GLY A 319 -13.62 43.97 176.23
CA GLY A 319 -14.76 44.38 177.05
C GLY A 319 -15.01 43.47 178.27
N ASP A 320 -14.93 42.15 178.09
CA ASP A 320 -15.09 41.19 179.20
C ASP A 320 -13.94 41.29 180.22
N LEU A 321 -12.71 41.49 179.76
CA LEU A 321 -11.55 41.68 180.64
C LEU A 321 -11.63 43.00 181.41
N GLN A 322 -12.12 44.08 180.80
CA GLN A 322 -12.31 45.36 181.47
C GLN A 322 -13.39 45.28 182.54
N ALA A 323 -14.52 44.62 182.25
CA ALA A 323 -15.61 44.40 183.21
C ALA A 323 -15.14 43.57 184.42
N ARG A 324 -14.31 42.55 184.21
CA ARG A 324 -13.69 41.76 185.29
C ARG A 324 -12.72 42.58 186.14
N LEU A 325 -12.00 43.52 185.54
CA LEU A 325 -11.06 44.40 186.24
C LEU A 325 -11.79 45.44 187.11
N ASP A 326 -12.91 45.98 186.60
CA ASP A 326 -13.75 46.92 187.34
C ASP A 326 -14.50 46.20 188.48
N ALA A 327 -14.97 44.98 188.26
CA ALA A 327 -15.53 44.13 189.33
C ALA A 327 -14.49 43.79 190.40
N ALA A 328 -13.26 43.41 190.02
CA ALA A 328 -12.19 43.12 190.95
C ALA A 328 -11.74 44.37 191.75
N ARG A 329 -11.81 45.56 191.15
CA ARG A 329 -11.53 46.83 191.84
C ARG A 329 -12.65 47.23 192.78
N ALA A 330 -13.91 47.00 192.42
CA ALA A 330 -15.05 47.20 193.30
C ALA A 330 -15.02 46.23 194.50
N ASP A 331 -14.64 44.98 194.28
CA ASP A 331 -14.46 43.98 195.34
C ASP A 331 -13.28 44.32 196.26
N ALA A 332 -12.19 44.85 195.71
CA ALA A 332 -11.06 45.34 196.48
C ALA A 332 -11.40 46.61 197.29
N ALA A 333 -12.21 47.51 196.73
CA ALA A 333 -12.74 48.67 197.45
C ALA A 333 -13.68 48.24 198.57
N HIS A 334 -14.57 47.26 198.34
CA HIS A 334 -15.41 46.68 199.37
C HIS A 334 -14.65 45.88 200.44
N ALA A 335 -13.50 45.30 200.09
CA ALA A 335 -12.61 44.67 201.06
C ALA A 335 -11.85 45.73 201.87
N ALA A 336 -11.40 46.81 201.25
CA ALA A 336 -10.75 47.94 201.92
C ALA A 336 -11.70 48.69 202.85
N ASP A 337 -12.95 48.91 202.44
CA ASP A 337 -14.00 49.50 203.27
C ASP A 337 -14.37 48.57 204.43
N ARG A 338 -14.41 47.24 204.24
CA ARG A 338 -14.61 46.29 205.35
C ARG A 338 -13.43 46.28 206.32
N VAL A 339 -12.20 46.44 205.83
CA VAL A 339 -11.00 46.57 206.68
C VAL A 339 -11.00 47.90 207.41
N ALA A 340 -11.43 49.00 206.78
CA ALA A 340 -11.59 50.31 207.40
C ALA A 340 -12.73 50.33 208.42
N GLN A 341 -13.82 49.61 208.16
CA GLN A 341 -14.96 49.49 209.06
C GLN A 341 -14.63 48.61 210.27
N LEU A 342 -13.86 47.53 210.09
CA LEU A 342 -13.36 46.71 211.20
C LEU A 342 -12.27 47.44 212.00
N SER A 343 -11.41 48.25 211.36
CA SER A 343 -10.42 49.06 212.08
C SER A 343 -11.04 50.25 212.81
N ALA A 344 -12.13 50.82 212.28
CA ALA A 344 -12.94 51.82 212.98
C ALA A 344 -13.71 51.19 214.15
N GLN A 345 -14.29 49.99 214.00
CA GLN A 345 -14.96 49.28 215.10
C GLN A 345 -13.98 48.84 216.20
N VAL A 346 -12.74 48.48 215.86
CA VAL A 346 -11.70 48.18 216.84
C VAL A 346 -11.12 49.46 217.46
N SER A 347 -11.03 50.55 216.70
CA SER A 347 -10.59 51.86 217.23
C SER A 347 -11.64 52.55 218.10
N ASP A 348 -12.93 52.31 217.85
CA ASP A 348 -14.01 52.78 218.74
C ASP A 348 -14.07 51.94 220.03
N LEU A 349 -13.74 50.64 219.96
CA LEU A 349 -13.58 49.81 221.17
C LEU A 349 -12.30 50.18 221.95
N ALA A 350 -11.22 50.56 221.26
CA ALA A 350 -9.99 51.07 221.87
C ALA A 350 -10.14 52.52 222.40
N GLY A 351 -10.95 53.35 221.75
CA GLY A 351 -11.26 54.72 222.14
C GLY A 351 -12.19 54.80 223.36
N ALA A 352 -13.06 53.81 223.56
CA ALA A 352 -13.90 53.70 224.75
C ALA A 352 -13.10 53.32 226.01
N LEU A 353 -11.99 52.58 225.89
CA LEU A 353 -11.18 52.15 227.04
C LEU A 353 -9.87 52.93 227.24
N ALA A 354 -9.37 53.66 226.23
CA ALA A 354 -8.25 54.58 226.38
C ALA A 354 -8.64 56.00 226.86
N ARG A 355 -9.95 56.32 226.93
CA ARG A 355 -10.43 57.52 227.65
C ARG A 355 -10.35 57.39 229.17
N LEU A 356 -9.86 56.26 229.69
CA LEU A 356 -9.32 56.12 231.03
C LEU A 356 -7.86 55.61 230.95
N ALA A 357 -7.02 56.45 230.37
CA ALA A 357 -5.64 56.61 230.79
C ALA A 357 -5.51 56.55 232.34
N PRO A 358 -4.35 56.11 232.89
CA PRO A 358 -3.06 56.01 232.20
C PRO A 358 -2.28 54.70 232.47
N PRO A 359 -1.93 53.88 231.47
CA PRO A 359 -0.52 53.41 231.38
C PRO A 359 -0.01 52.89 230.00
N ALA A 360 1.28 53.13 229.70
CA ALA A 360 2.39 52.24 229.25
C ALA A 360 2.22 51.19 228.05
N PRO A 361 3.23 50.32 227.70
CA PRO A 361 4.19 50.47 226.56
C PRO A 361 4.38 49.25 225.57
N ALA A 362 5.12 49.46 224.44
CA ALA A 362 5.87 48.50 223.55
C ALA A 362 5.09 47.39 222.75
N PRO A 363 5.66 46.53 221.83
CA PRO A 363 6.75 46.59 220.80
C PRO A 363 6.46 45.86 219.42
N ALA A 364 7.46 45.85 218.50
CA ALA A 364 7.91 44.79 217.54
C ALA A 364 7.30 44.48 216.12
N ALA A 365 8.25 44.34 215.15
CA ALA A 365 8.36 43.40 213.99
C ALA A 365 7.33 43.45 212.83
N ALA A 366 7.60 43.16 211.55
CA ALA A 366 8.75 42.89 210.67
C ALA A 366 8.20 42.85 209.20
N PRO A 367 8.99 43.05 208.12
CA PRO A 367 8.46 42.97 206.75
C PRO A 367 9.08 41.90 205.82
N ALA A 368 8.18 41.41 204.97
CA ALA A 368 8.25 41.23 203.50
C ALA A 368 9.35 40.37 202.84
N ALA A 369 8.86 39.32 202.19
CA ALA A 369 9.50 38.50 201.17
C ALA A 369 9.15 38.98 199.73
N PRO A 370 10.00 38.67 198.73
CA PRO A 370 9.72 38.80 197.29
C PRO A 370 9.76 37.44 196.55
N ALA A 371 9.01 37.32 195.44
CA ALA A 371 9.09 36.26 194.41
C ALA A 371 8.01 36.54 193.33
N ALA A 372 8.07 36.15 192.06
CA ALA A 372 9.09 35.61 191.16
C ALA A 372 8.49 35.49 189.74
N ARG A 373 9.33 35.76 188.72
CA ARG A 373 9.59 35.05 187.43
C ARG A 373 8.46 34.47 186.53
N GLY A 374 8.69 34.61 185.22
CA GLY A 374 8.19 33.73 184.13
C GLY A 374 8.48 34.25 182.71
N GLU A 375 8.99 33.38 181.82
CA GLU A 375 9.55 33.60 180.45
C GLU A 375 8.53 33.64 179.27
N ALA A 376 9.04 34.04 178.07
CA ALA A 376 9.03 33.30 176.77
C ALA A 376 8.30 33.85 175.49
N VAL A 377 9.03 33.84 174.35
CA VAL A 377 8.71 33.32 172.97
C VAL A 377 8.24 34.22 171.76
N THR A 378 9.11 34.26 170.72
CA THR A 378 9.08 34.28 169.20
C THR A 378 8.23 35.19 168.24
N ALA A 379 8.93 35.58 167.14
CA ALA A 379 8.62 35.46 165.68
C ALA A 379 7.89 36.60 164.91
N PRO A 380 8.12 36.71 163.56
CA PRO A 380 7.98 37.94 162.76
C PRO A 380 6.64 38.16 162.07
#